data_AF-A0AAV4HBI3-F1
#
_entry.id   AF-A0AAV4HBI3-F1
#
_cell.length_a   1.000
_cell.length_b   1.000
_cell.length_c   1.000
_cell.angle_alpha   90.00
_cell.angle_beta   90.00
_cell.angle_gamma   90.00
#
_symmetry.space_group_name_H-M   'P 1'
#
loop_
_entity.id
_entity.type
_entity.pdbx_description
1 polymer ?
#
loop_
_entity_poly.entity_id
_entity_poly.type
_entity_poly.pdbx_seq_one_letter_code
_entity_poly.pdbx_strand_id
1 'polypeptide(L)'
;RYLFAGTGYGFFAFDVSSDKEKVVLQKRRAHLSKITCLGLACGGEFLVTCSEDKCLRLWGRRPSTDPWQDGVPLTPMERFTGLTCSELNAPNSGLWEPALLGECCAHGGSVQGFLDFDHEGIVSCGADGLVIIWKNWEMQKVRRNQAVQKLLYHWDGPV
;
A
#
# COMPACT_ATOMS: atom_id res chain seq x y z
N ARG A 1 6.13 -18.41 -2.18
CA ARG A 1 5.09 -17.74 -3.00
C ARG A 1 3.92 -17.47 -2.08
N TYR A 2 3.26 -16.32 -2.22
CA TYR A 2 2.21 -15.91 -1.30
C TYR A 2 0.91 -15.57 -2.02
N LEU A 3 -0.21 -15.92 -1.40
CA LEU A 3 -1.56 -15.56 -1.84
C LEU A 3 -2.20 -14.63 -0.81
N PHE A 4 -2.66 -13.47 -1.24
CA PHE A 4 -3.46 -12.57 -0.41
C PHE A 4 -4.95 -12.78 -0.72
N ALA A 5 -5.78 -12.84 0.33
CA ALA A 5 -7.22 -13.02 0.20
C ALA A 5 -7.98 -12.07 1.11
N GLY A 6 -8.99 -11.40 0.56
CA GLY A 6 -9.95 -10.58 1.28
C GLY A 6 -11.11 -11.48 1.72
N THR A 7 -11.50 -11.40 2.98
CA THR A 7 -12.55 -12.23 3.59
C THR A 7 -13.49 -11.35 4.40
N GLY A 8 -14.63 -10.98 3.82
CA GLY A 8 -15.52 -10.00 4.43
C GLY A 8 -14.79 -8.67 4.63
N TYR A 9 -14.73 -8.18 5.87
CA TYR A 9 -14.09 -6.90 6.23
C TYR A 9 -12.63 -7.04 6.72
N GLY A 10 -12.01 -8.20 6.51
CA GLY A 10 -10.61 -8.49 6.85
C GLY A 10 -9.86 -9.15 5.70
N PHE A 11 -8.56 -9.38 5.86
CA PHE A 11 -7.74 -10.08 4.87
C PHE A 11 -6.67 -10.95 5.52
N PHE A 12 -6.12 -11.86 4.72
CA PHE A 12 -5.12 -12.84 5.10
C PHE A 12 -4.04 -12.96 4.03
N ALA A 13 -2.86 -13.43 4.40
CA ALA A 13 -1.88 -13.94 3.45
C ALA A 13 -1.44 -15.36 3.80
N PHE A 14 -1.33 -16.20 2.77
CA PHE A 14 -0.97 -17.60 2.87
C PHE A 14 0.36 -17.84 2.18
N ASP A 15 1.26 -18.58 2.81
CA ASP A 15 2.39 -19.20 2.14
C ASP A 15 1.88 -20.43 1.38
N VAL A 16 2.06 -20.41 0.06
CA VAL A 16 1.69 -21.48 -0.87
C VAL A 16 2.92 -22.13 -1.52
N SER A 17 4.12 -21.89 -1.00
CA SER A 17 5.35 -22.57 -1.45
C SER A 17 5.59 -23.93 -0.79
N SER A 18 5.04 -24.13 0.40
CA SER A 18 5.18 -25.38 1.15
C SER A 18 3.98 -26.31 0.90
N ASP A 19 4.20 -27.61 1.06
CA ASP A 19 3.16 -28.66 0.92
C ASP A 19 2.01 -28.52 1.93
N LYS A 20 2.18 -27.63 2.93
CA LYS A 20 1.15 -27.23 3.87
C LYS A 20 0.91 -25.73 3.71
N GLU A 21 -0.26 -25.37 3.19
CA GLU A 21 -0.73 -23.99 3.17
C GLU A 21 -0.72 -23.43 4.60
N LYS A 22 0.10 -22.41 4.84
CA LYS A 22 0.25 -21.79 6.16
C LYS A 22 -0.23 -20.35 6.09
N VAL A 23 -1.12 -19.97 7.00
CA VAL A 23 -1.43 -18.56 7.23
C VAL A 23 -0.20 -17.90 7.84
N VAL A 24 0.35 -16.89 7.16
CA VAL A 24 1.52 -16.13 7.63
C VAL A 24 1.14 -14.74 8.11
N LEU A 25 0.01 -14.23 7.64
CA LEU A 25 -0.50 -12.91 7.96
C LEU A 25 -2.00 -12.94 8.19
N GLN A 26 -2.45 -12.14 9.14
CA GLN A 26 -3.87 -11.92 9.35
C GLN A 26 -4.19 -10.48 9.75
N LYS A 27 -5.25 -9.91 9.13
CA LYS A 27 -5.93 -8.72 9.63
C LYS A 27 -7.44 -8.95 9.64
N ARG A 28 -8.00 -9.27 10.81
CA ARG A 28 -9.44 -9.64 10.95
C ARG A 28 -10.40 -8.44 10.81
N ARG A 29 -9.95 -7.25 11.17
CA ARG A 29 -10.75 -6.01 11.16
C ARG A 29 -10.00 -4.94 10.39
N ALA A 30 -9.97 -5.07 9.08
CA ALA A 30 -9.31 -4.10 8.20
C ALA A 30 -10.26 -2.96 7.82
N HIS A 31 -11.54 -3.29 7.60
CA HIS A 31 -12.57 -2.33 7.20
C HIS A 31 -13.84 -2.41 8.05
N LEU A 32 -14.72 -1.43 7.87
CA LEU A 32 -16.04 -1.39 8.48
C LEU A 32 -17.11 -2.10 7.62
N SER A 33 -16.77 -2.43 6.37
CA SER A 33 -17.59 -3.26 5.48
C SER A 33 -16.69 -4.16 4.61
N LYS A 34 -17.29 -4.90 3.67
CA LYS A 34 -16.59 -5.87 2.83
C LYS A 34 -15.46 -5.23 2.04
N ILE A 35 -14.36 -5.96 1.91
CA ILE A 35 -13.27 -5.66 0.99
C ILE A 35 -13.73 -6.06 -0.41
N THR A 36 -13.64 -5.12 -1.34
CA THR A 36 -14.04 -5.26 -2.75
C THR A 36 -12.86 -5.56 -3.65
N CYS A 37 -11.68 -5.04 -3.30
CA CYS A 37 -10.44 -5.22 -4.03
C CYS A 37 -9.25 -5.13 -3.07
N LEU A 38 -8.18 -5.85 -3.38
CA LEU A 38 -6.91 -5.73 -2.67
C LEU A 38 -5.75 -6.01 -3.62
N GLY A 39 -4.59 -5.44 -3.33
CA GLY A 39 -3.37 -5.72 -4.10
C GLY A 39 -2.16 -5.02 -3.52
N LEU A 40 -0.98 -5.53 -3.85
CA LEU A 40 0.28 -4.89 -3.51
C LEU A 40 0.51 -3.68 -4.41
N ALA A 41 1.08 -2.61 -3.85
CA ALA A 41 1.43 -1.38 -4.54
C ALA A 41 2.89 -0.99 -4.25
N CYS A 42 3.44 -0.10 -5.09
CA CYS A 42 4.82 0.37 -5.02
C CYS A 42 5.84 -0.78 -4.96
N GLY A 43 5.70 -1.75 -5.87
CA GLY A 43 6.55 -2.94 -5.90
C GLY A 43 6.44 -3.85 -4.67
N GLY A 44 5.43 -3.67 -3.81
CA GLY A 44 5.24 -4.45 -2.59
C GLY A 44 5.55 -3.71 -1.30
N GLU A 45 5.81 -2.40 -1.32
CA GLU A 45 5.95 -1.63 -0.07
C GLU A 45 4.65 -1.58 0.74
N PHE A 46 3.52 -1.52 0.04
CA PHE A 46 2.20 -1.40 0.65
C PHE A 46 1.25 -2.48 0.14
N LEU A 47 0.33 -2.89 1.00
CA LEU A 47 -0.90 -3.54 0.58
C LEU A 47 -2.02 -2.51 0.60
N VAL A 48 -2.74 -2.42 -0.51
CA VAL A 48 -3.92 -1.57 -0.67
C VAL A 48 -5.16 -2.44 -0.53
N THR A 49 -6.16 -1.95 0.21
CA THR A 49 -7.49 -2.57 0.28
C THR A 49 -8.58 -1.55 0.02
N CYS A 50 -9.51 -1.88 -0.87
CA CYS A 50 -10.73 -1.11 -1.18
C CYS A 50 -11.94 -1.74 -0.51
N SER A 51 -12.95 -0.94 -0.15
CA SER A 51 -14.12 -1.46 0.55
C SER A 51 -15.43 -0.73 0.24
N GLU A 52 -16.52 -1.43 0.53
CA GLU A 52 -17.87 -0.89 0.62
C GLU A 52 -18.02 0.20 1.70
N ASP A 53 -17.08 0.31 2.64
CA ASP A 53 -17.06 1.40 3.63
C ASP A 53 -16.59 2.75 3.07
N LYS A 54 -16.47 2.84 1.74
CA LYS A 54 -16.13 4.06 0.97
C LYS A 54 -14.68 4.53 1.17
N CYS A 55 -13.86 3.71 1.82
CA CYS A 55 -12.46 4.00 2.03
C CYS A 55 -11.56 3.00 1.30
N LEU A 56 -10.41 3.52 0.89
CA LEU A 56 -9.23 2.74 0.57
C LEU A 56 -8.25 2.84 1.75
N ARG A 57 -7.57 1.75 2.09
CA ARG A 57 -6.61 1.71 3.20
C ARG A 57 -5.26 1.17 2.74
N LEU A 58 -4.21 1.75 3.30
CA LEU A 58 -2.83 1.35 3.07
C LEU A 58 -2.29 0.62 4.29
N TRP A 59 -1.69 -0.54 4.05
CA TRP A 59 -1.15 -1.41 5.08
C TRP A 59 0.32 -1.68 4.81
N GLY A 60 1.07 -2.01 5.87
CA GLY A 60 2.46 -2.43 5.77
C GLY A 60 3.13 -2.54 7.12
N ARG A 61 4.46 -2.68 7.12
CA ARG A 61 5.27 -2.52 8.33
C ARG A 61 5.17 -1.07 8.84
N ARG A 62 5.23 -0.89 10.16
CA ARG A 62 5.37 0.47 10.72
C ARG A 62 6.66 1.08 10.21
N PRO A 63 6.71 2.42 9.98
CA PRO A 63 7.96 3.09 9.70
C PRO A 63 8.96 2.79 10.82
N SER A 64 10.07 2.14 10.49
CA SER A 64 11.21 2.00 11.40
C SER A 64 12.27 3.02 11.01
N THR A 65 13.09 3.42 11.99
CA THR A 65 14.26 4.29 11.77
C THR A 65 15.41 3.56 11.08
N ASP A 66 15.29 2.24 10.90
CA ASP A 66 16.33 1.45 10.28
C ASP A 66 16.48 1.87 8.81
N PRO A 67 17.70 2.19 8.37
CA PRO A 67 17.95 2.50 6.97
C PRO A 67 17.43 1.35 6.11
N TRP A 68 16.65 1.67 5.08
CA TRP A 68 16.36 0.72 4.02
C TRP A 68 17.69 0.17 3.51
N GLN A 69 17.89 -1.14 3.54
CA GLN A 69 19.08 -1.75 2.96
C GLN A 69 18.95 -1.70 1.45
N ASP A 70 19.38 -0.57 0.90
CA ASP A 70 19.39 -0.30 -0.52
C ASP A 70 20.31 -1.33 -1.23
N GLY A 71 19.82 -1.94 -2.30
CA GLY A 71 20.60 -2.88 -3.13
C GLY A 71 20.40 -4.38 -2.89
N VAL A 72 19.63 -4.82 -1.89
CA VAL A 72 19.22 -6.24 -1.79
C VAL A 72 17.94 -6.43 -2.61
N PRO A 73 17.90 -7.37 -3.59
CA PRO A 73 16.67 -7.67 -4.31
C PRO A 73 15.67 -8.33 -3.35
N LEU A 74 14.73 -7.52 -2.86
CA LEU A 74 13.62 -7.97 -2.01
C LEU A 74 12.43 -8.39 -2.85
N THR A 75 11.83 -9.53 -2.50
CA THR A 75 10.51 -9.93 -3.01
C THR A 75 9.43 -8.95 -2.54
N PRO A 76 8.27 -8.87 -3.23
CA PRO A 76 7.18 -8.00 -2.79
C PRO A 76 6.72 -8.28 -1.34
N MET A 77 6.77 -9.54 -0.89
CA MET A 77 6.43 -9.88 0.50
C MET A 77 7.47 -9.35 1.49
N GLU A 78 8.75 -9.47 1.17
CA GLU A 78 9.83 -8.95 2.02
C GLU A 78 9.81 -7.43 2.12
N ARG A 79 9.46 -6.73 1.02
CA ARG A 79 9.23 -5.28 1.06
C ARG A 79 8.07 -4.91 1.98
N PHE A 80 6.99 -5.69 1.92
CA PHE A 80 5.77 -5.44 2.67
C PHE A 80 5.94 -5.69 4.18
N THR A 81 6.57 -6.80 4.55
CA THR A 81 6.72 -7.22 5.96
C THR A 81 8.02 -6.72 6.59
N GLY A 82 9.05 -6.48 5.78
CA GLY A 82 10.43 -6.29 6.24
C GLY A 82 11.11 -7.58 6.69
N LEU A 83 10.50 -8.75 6.45
CA LEU A 83 10.97 -10.06 6.91
C LEU A 83 11.20 -10.99 5.73
N THR A 84 12.28 -11.77 5.80
CA THR A 84 12.58 -12.87 4.89
C THR A 84 11.54 -13.98 4.99
N CYS A 85 11.44 -14.81 3.94
CA CYS A 85 10.58 -15.99 3.95
C CYS A 85 10.87 -16.93 5.15
N SER A 86 12.14 -17.10 5.52
CA SER A 86 12.55 -17.92 6.67
C SER A 86 12.10 -17.34 8.00
N GLU A 87 12.19 -16.03 8.19
CA GLU A 87 11.76 -15.35 9.41
C GLU A 87 10.24 -15.41 9.57
N LEU A 88 9.51 -15.15 8.48
CA LEU A 88 8.05 -15.19 8.49
C LEU A 88 7.53 -16.61 8.78
N ASN A 89 8.26 -17.64 8.36
CA ASN A 89 7.89 -19.04 8.55
C ASN A 89 8.49 -19.72 9.78
N ALA A 90 9.30 -19.03 10.58
CA ALA A 90 9.95 -19.61 11.76
C ALA A 90 8.93 -20.32 12.68
N PRO A 91 9.31 -21.42 13.35
CA PRO A 91 8.37 -22.20 14.16
C PRO A 91 7.77 -21.42 15.34
N ASN A 92 8.46 -20.37 15.80
CA ASN A 92 7.99 -19.47 16.86
C ASN A 92 7.50 -18.10 16.33
N SER A 93 7.46 -17.89 15.01
CA SER A 93 6.87 -16.67 14.48
C SER A 93 5.35 -16.75 14.66
N GLY A 94 4.80 -15.82 15.44
CA GLY A 94 3.36 -15.60 15.47
C GLY A 94 2.85 -15.13 14.11
N LEU A 95 1.54 -15.04 13.95
CA LEU A 95 0.94 -14.41 12.77
C LEU A 95 1.42 -12.95 12.71
N TRP A 96 2.01 -12.57 11.58
CA TRP A 96 2.41 -11.18 11.38
C TRP A 96 1.15 -10.34 11.15
N GLU A 97 1.06 -9.19 11.81
CA GLU A 97 -0.08 -8.29 11.71
C GLU A 97 0.34 -6.95 11.08
N PRO A 98 -0.26 -6.55 9.94
CA PRO A 98 0.04 -5.26 9.32
C PRO A 98 -0.47 -4.08 10.13
N ALA A 99 0.29 -2.99 10.09
CA ALA A 99 -0.13 -1.69 10.59
C ALA A 99 -0.93 -0.94 9.51
N LEU A 100 -1.93 -0.18 9.95
CA LEU A 100 -2.60 0.81 9.11
C LEU A 100 -1.67 2.01 8.96
N LEU A 101 -1.29 2.31 7.72
CA LEU A 101 -0.38 3.42 7.39
C LEU A 101 -1.13 4.67 6.93
N GLY A 102 -2.30 4.49 6.33
CA GLY A 102 -3.12 5.60 5.86
C GLY A 102 -4.50 5.16 5.39
N GLU A 103 -5.41 6.13 5.35
CA GLU A 103 -6.78 5.98 4.89
C GLU A 103 -7.10 7.05 3.83
N CYS A 104 -7.79 6.63 2.78
CA CYS A 104 -8.20 7.45 1.66
C CYS A 104 -9.73 7.38 1.55
N CYS A 105 -10.42 8.30 2.22
CA CYS A 105 -11.87 8.30 2.41
C CYS A 105 -12.53 9.52 1.77
N ALA A 106 -12.57 9.56 0.43
CA ALA A 106 -13.20 10.65 -0.32
C ALA A 106 -14.37 10.19 -1.21
N HIS A 107 -14.52 8.89 -1.44
CA HIS A 107 -15.64 8.37 -2.22
C HIS A 107 -16.96 8.50 -1.46
N GLY A 108 -18.03 8.82 -2.20
CA GLY A 108 -19.40 8.83 -1.71
C GLY A 108 -20.06 7.45 -1.68
N GLY A 109 -19.47 6.48 -2.38
CA GLY A 109 -19.96 5.11 -2.55
C GLY A 109 -18.88 4.04 -2.36
N SER A 110 -19.27 2.77 -2.51
CA SER A 110 -18.35 1.63 -2.40
C SER A 110 -17.18 1.78 -3.37
N VAL A 111 -15.95 1.74 -2.84
CA VAL A 111 -14.75 1.72 -3.68
C VAL A 111 -14.69 0.35 -4.37
N GLN A 112 -14.60 0.31 -5.69
CA GLN A 112 -14.68 -0.93 -6.47
C GLN A 112 -13.31 -1.49 -6.81
N GLY A 113 -12.30 -0.63 -6.92
CA GLY A 113 -10.96 -1.04 -7.32
C GLY A 113 -9.96 0.09 -7.21
N PHE A 114 -8.71 -0.24 -7.50
CA PHE A 114 -7.63 0.72 -7.58
C PHE A 114 -6.63 0.33 -8.67
N LEU A 115 -5.81 1.29 -9.07
CA LEU A 115 -4.64 1.13 -9.92
C LEU A 115 -3.42 1.75 -9.23
N ASP A 116 -2.31 1.03 -9.27
CA ASP A 116 -1.03 1.48 -8.74
C ASP A 116 -0.21 2.16 -9.85
N PHE A 117 0.35 3.32 -9.55
CA PHE A 117 1.34 4.02 -10.38
C PHE A 117 2.66 4.17 -9.61
N ASP A 118 2.97 3.21 -8.73
CA ASP A 118 4.18 3.20 -7.91
C ASP A 118 4.26 4.47 -7.05
N HIS A 119 5.46 4.97 -6.78
CA HIS A 119 5.66 6.20 -6.02
C HIS A 119 5.01 7.47 -6.63
N GLU A 120 4.50 7.41 -7.88
CA GLU A 120 3.69 8.50 -8.42
C GLU A 120 2.34 8.62 -7.73
N GLY A 121 1.78 7.54 -7.19
CA GLY A 121 0.50 7.55 -6.49
C GLY A 121 -0.45 6.44 -6.92
N ILE A 122 -1.68 6.50 -6.40
CA ILE A 122 -2.70 5.48 -6.59
C ILE A 122 -3.95 6.13 -7.18
N VAL A 123 -4.70 5.39 -7.98
CA VAL A 123 -6.01 5.80 -8.49
C VAL A 123 -7.07 4.85 -7.96
N SER A 124 -8.19 5.36 -7.45
CA SER A 124 -9.34 4.55 -7.04
C SER A 124 -10.57 4.87 -7.89
N CYS A 125 -11.45 3.89 -8.04
CA CYS A 125 -12.77 4.07 -8.65
C CYS A 125 -13.88 3.62 -7.70
N GLY A 126 -15.02 4.31 -7.72
CA GLY A 126 -16.14 4.07 -6.81
C GLY A 126 -17.49 3.92 -7.52
N ALA A 127 -18.44 3.31 -6.82
CA ALA A 127 -19.84 3.21 -7.25
C ALA A 127 -20.57 4.57 -7.26
N ASP A 128 -19.93 5.62 -6.77
CA ASP A 128 -20.34 7.02 -6.89
C ASP A 128 -20.06 7.62 -8.28
N GLY A 129 -19.46 6.85 -9.20
CA GLY A 129 -19.10 7.31 -10.53
C GLY A 129 -17.83 8.18 -10.56
N LEU A 130 -17.10 8.26 -9.45
CA LEU A 130 -15.86 9.04 -9.37
C LEU A 130 -14.63 8.15 -9.61
N VAL A 131 -13.61 8.79 -10.19
CA VAL A 131 -12.23 8.31 -10.20
C VAL A 131 -11.40 9.33 -9.44
N ILE A 132 -10.68 8.89 -8.41
CA ILE A 132 -9.91 9.77 -7.51
C ILE A 132 -8.43 9.40 -7.61
N ILE A 133 -7.59 10.43 -7.78
CA ILE A 133 -6.13 10.29 -7.83
C ILE A 133 -5.56 10.71 -6.48
N TRP A 134 -4.78 9.81 -5.88
CA TRP A 134 -4.12 9.99 -4.60
C TRP A 134 -2.62 10.20 -4.83
N LYS A 135 -2.09 11.32 -4.37
CA LYS A 135 -0.68 11.70 -4.54
C LYS A 135 0.00 11.88 -3.18
N ASN A 136 1.27 11.51 -3.09
CA ASN A 136 2.09 11.82 -1.92
C ASN A 136 2.34 13.34 -1.87
N TRP A 137 1.81 13.99 -0.83
CA TRP A 137 1.88 15.44 -0.67
C TRP A 137 3.32 15.95 -0.51
N GLU A 138 4.21 15.19 0.13
CA GLU A 138 5.61 15.57 0.34
C GLU A 138 6.34 15.61 -1.00
N MET A 139 6.17 14.57 -1.82
CA MET A 139 6.75 14.52 -3.16
C MET A 139 6.22 15.65 -4.04
N GLN A 140 4.89 15.89 -4.03
CA GLN A 140 4.30 16.97 -4.81
C GLN A 140 4.76 18.36 -4.33
N LYS A 141 4.95 18.54 -3.02
CA LYS A 141 5.52 19.76 -2.44
C LYS A 141 6.95 19.98 -2.93
N VAL A 142 7.80 18.95 -2.91
CA VAL A 142 9.20 19.04 -3.40
C VAL A 142 9.24 19.41 -4.88
N ARG A 143 8.45 18.73 -5.72
CA ARG A 143 8.35 19.02 -7.16
C ARG A 143 7.91 20.45 -7.43
N ARG A 144 6.88 20.93 -6.73
CA ARG A 144 6.39 22.30 -6.87
C ARG A 144 7.48 23.31 -6.50
N ASN A 145 8.18 23.08 -5.38
CA ASN A 145 9.25 23.97 -4.94
C ASN A 145 10.40 24.02 -5.95
N GLN A 146 10.81 22.87 -6.49
CA GLN A 146 11.85 22.80 -7.53
C GLN A 146 11.42 23.50 -8.82
N ALA A 147 10.16 23.36 -9.23
CA ALA A 147 9.63 24.03 -10.41
C ALA A 147 9.67 25.56 -10.26
N VAL A 148 9.25 26.09 -9.11
CA VAL A 148 9.33 27.53 -8.81
C VAL A 148 10.78 28.02 -8.81
N GLN A 149 11.70 27.27 -8.18
CA GLN A 149 13.13 27.62 -8.21
C GLN A 149 13.67 27.73 -9.63
N LYS A 150 13.36 26.75 -10.51
CA LYS A 150 13.77 26.80 -11.92
C LYS A 150 13.22 28.01 -12.65
N LEU A 151 11.95 28.36 -12.43
CA LEU A 151 11.36 29.56 -13.03
C LEU A 151 12.07 30.84 -12.59
N LEU A 152 12.47 30.95 -11.32
CA LEU A 152 13.19 32.11 -10.81
C LEU A 152 14.61 32.23 -11.38
N TYR A 153 15.31 31.10 -11.60
CA TYR A 153 16.66 31.11 -12.19
C TYR A 153 16.67 31.50 -13.67
N HIS A 154 15.57 31.25 -14.39
CA HIS A 154 15.43 31.56 -15.82
C HIS A 154 14.57 32.79 -16.08
N TRP A 155 14.28 33.59 -15.05
CA TRP A 155 13.50 34.80 -15.18
C TRP A 155 14.39 35.98 -15.56
N ASP A 156 14.33 36.40 -16.82
CA ASP A 156 15.11 37.53 -17.36
C ASP A 156 14.48 38.91 -17.08
N GLY A 157 13.45 38.97 -16.23
CA GLY A 157 12.69 40.20 -15.98
C GLY A 157 11.71 40.55 -17.12
N PRO A 158 10.85 41.57 -16.94
CA PRO A 158 10.08 42.13 -18.05
C PRO A 158 11.01 42.91 -18.99
N VAL A 159 10.88 42.65 -20.30
CA VAL A 159 11.54 43.38 -21.41
C VAL A 159 10.95 44.80 -21.52
#